data_AF-A0A5B8BY93-F1
#
_entry.id   AF-A0A5B8BY93-F1
#
_cell.length_a   1.000
_cell.length_b   1.000
_cell.length_c   1.000
_cell.angle_alpha   90.00
_cell.angle_beta   90.00
_cell.angle_gamma   90.00
#
_symmetry.space_group_name_H-M   'P 1'
#
loop_
_entity.id
_entity.type
_entity.pdbx_description
1 polymer ?
#
loop_
_entity_poly.entity_id
_entity_poly.type
_entity_poly.pdbx_seq_one_letter_code
_entity_poly.pdbx_strand_id
1 'polypeptide(L)'
;MFEQFFEETVAEWVDFLAANFPFHQLPSKVRSSYQAGFAKVIGKLPSPRFPTFTANNLVNDFHEALSGKDPYRLEPTLITYRSNNLRWSEICEIFGRCNVSSLNDWVNANDRVSNHIGDVHNKVAEQVESRLANFVQYRNDCSHGLATPDEILGHEDLLEMIEFITAVADSLSQLISWKRVEALLENGRAKRIGSANEVFERAEAVVAQVSNSSISLGQKLYWKKGGNFGTTEIVSLQINDKDVKTIDTTDPVELGLKLTLLPKKGTALFIDALGQ
;
A
#
# COMPACT_ATOMS: atom_id res chain seq x y z
N MET A 1 12.84 -6.54 -11.41
CA MET A 1 12.65 -5.31 -10.60
C MET A 1 11.17 -4.98 -10.43
N PHE A 2 10.41 -4.80 -11.51
CA PHE A 2 8.95 -4.57 -11.43
C PHE A 2 8.21 -5.70 -10.69
N GLU A 3 8.31 -6.95 -11.16
CA GLU A 3 7.58 -8.08 -10.55
C GLU A 3 7.97 -8.30 -9.09
N GLN A 4 9.26 -8.15 -8.80
CA GLN A 4 9.80 -8.25 -7.45
C GLN A 4 9.19 -7.20 -6.53
N PHE A 5 9.08 -5.94 -6.97
CA PHE A 5 8.43 -4.88 -6.18
C PHE A 5 6.99 -5.26 -5.82
N PHE A 6 6.21 -5.82 -6.76
CA PHE A 6 4.83 -6.23 -6.47
C PHE A 6 4.75 -7.41 -5.52
N GLU A 7 5.63 -8.40 -5.70
CA GLU A 7 5.71 -9.56 -4.82
C GLU A 7 6.12 -9.16 -3.40
N GLU A 8 7.07 -8.24 -3.27
CA GLU A 8 7.48 -7.64 -1.99
C GLU A 8 6.36 -6.82 -1.36
N THR A 9 5.64 -6.00 -2.14
CA THR A 9 4.49 -5.21 -1.66
C THR A 9 3.38 -6.10 -1.08
N VAL A 10 3.10 -7.24 -1.74
CA VAL A 10 2.13 -8.22 -1.25
C VAL A 10 2.66 -8.96 -0.03
N ALA A 11 3.93 -9.36 -0.02
CA ALA A 11 4.57 -9.98 1.13
C ALA A 11 4.47 -9.09 2.37
N GLU A 12 4.80 -7.82 2.21
CA GLU A 12 4.68 -6.78 3.22
C GLU A 12 3.27 -6.65 3.81
N TRP A 13 2.23 -6.85 3.00
CA TRP A 13 0.84 -6.85 3.47
C TRP A 13 0.48 -8.14 4.23
N VAL A 14 0.89 -9.29 3.69
CA VAL A 14 0.64 -10.61 4.28
C VAL A 14 1.35 -10.74 5.64
N ASP A 15 2.59 -10.26 5.73
CA ASP A 15 3.36 -10.24 6.97
C ASP A 15 2.72 -9.31 8.01
N PHE A 16 2.26 -8.13 7.60
CA PHE A 16 1.50 -7.24 8.49
C PHE A 16 0.25 -7.93 9.04
N LEU A 17 -0.51 -8.61 8.19
CA LEU A 17 -1.69 -9.35 8.60
C LEU A 17 -1.35 -10.46 9.59
N ALA A 18 -0.35 -11.30 9.28
CA ALA A 18 0.06 -12.40 10.16
C ALA A 18 0.59 -11.92 11.52
N ALA A 19 1.27 -10.77 11.55
CA ALA A 19 1.81 -10.19 12.78
C ALA A 19 0.76 -9.51 13.67
N ASN A 20 -0.41 -9.15 13.13
CA ASN A 20 -1.41 -8.35 13.85
C ASN A 20 -2.71 -9.09 14.13
N PHE A 21 -2.93 -10.25 13.49
CA PHE A 21 -4.19 -10.97 13.56
C PHE A 21 -3.92 -12.47 13.60
N PRO A 22 -4.60 -13.24 14.46
CA PRO A 22 -4.63 -14.69 14.36
C PRO A 22 -5.17 -15.14 13.01
N PHE A 23 -4.71 -16.30 12.51
CA PHE A 23 -5.09 -16.79 11.18
C PHE A 23 -6.61 -16.82 10.97
N HIS A 24 -7.40 -17.26 11.96
CA HIS A 24 -8.86 -17.35 11.85
C HIS A 24 -9.58 -15.99 11.75
N GLN A 25 -8.92 -14.90 12.18
CA GLN A 25 -9.43 -13.53 12.11
C GLN A 25 -9.03 -12.81 10.82
N LEU A 26 -8.15 -13.41 10.01
CA LEU A 26 -7.83 -12.87 8.70
C LEU A 26 -9.06 -12.81 7.80
N PRO A 27 -9.12 -11.83 6.87
CA PRO A 27 -10.21 -11.75 5.90
C PRO A 27 -10.43 -13.10 5.21
N SER A 28 -11.69 -13.52 5.06
CA SER A 28 -12.04 -14.83 4.49
C SER A 28 -11.43 -15.05 3.10
N LYS A 29 -11.31 -13.97 2.31
CA LYS A 29 -10.67 -13.99 1.00
C LYS A 29 -9.17 -14.29 1.07
N VAL A 30 -8.45 -13.75 2.06
CA VAL A 30 -7.02 -14.04 2.31
C VAL A 30 -6.87 -15.50 2.69
N ARG A 31 -7.65 -15.99 3.66
CA ARG A 31 -7.59 -17.38 4.13
C ARG A 31 -7.84 -18.38 3.00
N SER A 32 -8.90 -18.18 2.22
CA SER A 32 -9.26 -19.06 1.11
C SER A 32 -8.24 -19.01 -0.04
N SER A 33 -7.70 -17.82 -0.37
CA SER A 33 -6.66 -17.69 -1.39
C SER A 33 -5.36 -18.38 -0.95
N TYR A 34 -4.96 -18.20 0.30
CA TYR A 34 -3.77 -18.86 0.87
C TYR A 34 -3.91 -20.39 0.84
N GLN A 35 -5.06 -20.92 1.26
CA GLN A 35 -5.38 -22.35 1.20
C GLN A 35 -5.31 -22.92 -0.22
N ALA A 36 -5.89 -22.20 -1.19
CA ALA A 36 -5.84 -22.60 -2.59
C ALA A 36 -4.40 -22.56 -3.15
N GLY A 37 -3.64 -21.55 -2.75
CA GLY A 37 -2.22 -21.40 -3.06
C GLY A 37 -1.37 -22.55 -2.54
N PHE A 38 -1.54 -22.87 -1.26
CA PHE A 38 -0.89 -24.00 -0.60
C PHE A 38 -1.12 -25.31 -1.35
N ALA A 39 -2.39 -25.64 -1.65
CA ALA A 39 -2.73 -26.87 -2.38
C ALA A 39 -2.09 -26.93 -3.78
N LYS A 40 -2.01 -25.80 -4.48
CA LYS A 40 -1.39 -25.71 -5.81
C LYS A 40 0.13 -25.86 -5.77
N VAL A 41 0.79 -25.22 -4.80
CA VAL A 41 2.25 -25.19 -4.71
C VAL A 41 2.80 -26.50 -4.17
N ILE A 42 2.18 -27.07 -3.12
CA ILE A 42 2.66 -28.33 -2.52
C ILE A 42 2.63 -29.49 -3.53
N GLY A 43 1.60 -29.56 -4.37
CA GLY A 43 1.48 -30.57 -5.43
C GLY A 43 2.51 -30.43 -6.56
N LYS A 44 3.29 -29.34 -6.57
CA LYS A 44 4.35 -29.08 -7.55
C LYS A 44 5.75 -29.25 -6.98
N LEU A 45 5.88 -29.59 -5.69
CA LEU A 45 7.19 -29.79 -5.07
C LEU A 45 7.75 -31.19 -5.36
N PRO A 46 9.07 -31.33 -5.57
CA PRO A 46 10.06 -30.25 -5.66
C PRO A 46 9.96 -29.49 -7.00
N SER A 47 10.18 -28.16 -6.99
CA SER A 47 10.15 -27.33 -8.19
C SER A 47 11.35 -26.39 -8.26
N PRO A 48 12.04 -26.25 -9.42
CA PRO A 48 13.07 -25.22 -9.62
C PRO A 48 12.54 -23.80 -9.42
N ARG A 49 11.22 -23.60 -9.57
CA ARG A 49 10.55 -22.31 -9.33
C ARG A 49 10.49 -21.95 -7.85
N PHE A 50 10.58 -22.94 -6.96
CA PHE A 50 10.49 -22.79 -5.51
C PHE A 50 11.69 -23.47 -4.85
N PRO A 51 12.92 -22.95 -5.06
CA PRO A 51 14.13 -23.65 -4.64
C PRO A 51 14.23 -23.80 -3.11
N THR A 52 13.56 -22.94 -2.35
CA THR A 52 13.56 -22.93 -0.88
C THR A 52 12.38 -23.69 -0.27
N PHE A 53 11.39 -24.13 -1.05
CA PHE A 53 10.19 -24.77 -0.53
C PHE A 53 10.36 -26.28 -0.40
N THR A 54 9.89 -26.81 0.72
CA THR A 54 9.79 -28.24 0.99
C THR A 54 8.35 -28.56 1.40
N ALA A 55 7.92 -29.82 1.26
CA ALA A 55 6.61 -30.18 1.80
C ALA A 55 6.56 -29.97 3.32
N ASN A 56 7.65 -30.26 4.03
CA ASN A 56 7.73 -30.16 5.47
C ASN A 56 7.60 -28.72 5.99
N ASN A 57 8.33 -27.75 5.42
CA ASN A 57 8.24 -26.37 5.89
C ASN A 57 6.87 -25.76 5.60
N LEU A 58 6.32 -25.93 4.39
CA LEU A 58 5.00 -25.40 4.05
C LEU A 58 3.89 -26.03 4.93
N VAL A 59 3.93 -27.35 5.16
CA VAL A 59 2.96 -28.03 6.03
C VAL A 59 3.09 -27.52 7.47
N ASN A 60 4.31 -27.36 7.97
CA ASN A 60 4.54 -26.85 9.32
C ASN A 60 4.01 -25.42 9.48
N ASP A 61 4.37 -24.50 8.58
CA ASP A 61 3.93 -23.10 8.66
C ASP A 61 2.39 -23.00 8.59
N PHE A 62 1.77 -23.78 7.71
CA PHE A 62 0.31 -23.78 7.60
C PHE A 62 -0.37 -24.42 8.82
N HIS A 63 0.20 -25.48 9.39
CA HIS A 63 -0.28 -26.07 10.64
C HIS A 63 -0.16 -25.09 11.82
N GLU A 64 0.96 -24.37 11.94
CA GLU A 64 1.17 -23.33 12.96
C GLU A 64 0.11 -22.23 12.85
N ALA A 65 -0.18 -21.76 11.64
CA ALA A 65 -1.24 -20.78 11.39
C ALA A 65 -2.63 -21.32 11.82
N LEU A 66 -2.97 -22.55 11.42
CA LEU A 66 -4.29 -23.15 11.73
C LEU A 66 -4.48 -23.48 13.21
N SER A 67 -3.40 -23.87 13.91
CA SER A 67 -3.42 -24.19 15.34
C SER A 67 -3.48 -22.96 16.24
N GLY A 68 -3.42 -21.75 15.67
CA GLY A 68 -3.46 -20.50 16.42
C GLY A 68 -2.17 -20.19 17.17
N LYS A 69 -1.03 -20.74 16.71
CA LYS A 69 0.29 -20.37 17.24
C LYS A 69 0.55 -18.88 16.98
N ASP A 70 1.18 -18.21 17.95
CA ASP A 70 1.60 -16.82 17.84
C ASP A 70 3.07 -16.69 18.32
N PRO A 71 4.01 -16.22 17.47
CA PRO A 71 3.81 -15.85 16.07
C PRO A 71 3.66 -17.06 15.15
N TYR A 72 2.92 -16.88 14.05
CA TYR A 72 2.92 -17.78 12.89
C TYR A 72 3.41 -17.02 11.65
N ARG A 73 3.69 -17.76 10.58
CA ARG A 73 4.13 -17.19 9.29
C ARG A 73 3.19 -17.62 8.17
N LEU A 74 3.05 -16.74 7.18
CA LEU A 74 2.38 -17.05 5.93
C LEU A 74 3.36 -16.83 4.81
N GLU A 75 3.54 -17.83 3.94
CA GLU A 75 4.39 -17.71 2.75
C GLU A 75 3.65 -16.90 1.68
N PRO A 76 4.04 -15.64 1.39
CA PRO A 76 3.29 -14.78 0.47
C PRO A 76 3.24 -15.31 -0.96
N THR A 77 4.24 -16.10 -1.35
CA THR A 77 4.29 -16.78 -2.66
C THR A 77 3.05 -17.65 -2.90
N LEU A 78 2.44 -18.20 -1.84
CA LEU A 78 1.21 -18.99 -1.99
C LEU A 78 0.04 -18.13 -2.49
N ILE A 79 0.03 -16.83 -2.18
CA ILE A 79 -0.98 -15.89 -2.66
C ILE A 79 -0.61 -15.32 -4.03
N THR A 80 0.67 -14.97 -4.25
CA THR A 80 1.14 -14.34 -5.51
C THR A 80 1.38 -15.34 -6.64
N TYR A 81 1.32 -16.64 -6.37
CA TYR A 81 1.55 -17.69 -7.36
C TYR A 81 0.64 -17.53 -8.59
N ARG A 82 1.28 -17.50 -9.77
CA ARG A 82 0.61 -17.30 -11.07
C ARG A 82 1.37 -17.98 -12.22
N SER A 83 0.67 -18.28 -13.31
CA SER A 83 1.27 -18.70 -14.59
C SER A 83 1.43 -17.54 -15.58
N ASN A 84 0.72 -16.45 -15.36
CA ASN A 84 0.58 -15.35 -16.31
C ASN A 84 1.58 -14.22 -16.03
N ASN A 85 1.87 -13.42 -17.06
CA ASN A 85 2.65 -12.20 -16.91
C ASN A 85 1.91 -11.16 -16.05
N LEU A 86 2.67 -10.30 -15.37
CA LEU A 86 2.12 -9.33 -14.42
C LEU A 86 1.53 -8.10 -15.12
N ARG A 87 0.42 -8.31 -15.84
CA ARG A 87 -0.43 -7.24 -16.40
C ARG A 87 -1.30 -6.63 -15.30
N TRP A 88 -1.95 -5.50 -15.58
CA TRP A 88 -2.78 -4.81 -14.59
C TRP A 88 -3.93 -5.67 -14.05
N SER A 89 -4.60 -6.44 -14.91
CA SER A 89 -5.61 -7.42 -14.50
C SER A 89 -5.08 -8.41 -13.44
N GLU A 90 -3.83 -8.83 -13.61
CA GLU A 90 -3.18 -9.84 -12.77
C GLU A 90 -2.75 -9.23 -11.44
N ILE A 91 -2.34 -7.97 -11.45
CA ILE A 91 -2.11 -7.17 -10.25
C ILE A 91 -3.42 -7.03 -9.46
N CYS A 92 -4.50 -6.60 -10.12
CA CYS A 92 -5.83 -6.50 -9.52
C CYS A 92 -6.31 -7.81 -8.91
N GLU A 93 -6.06 -8.93 -9.59
CA GLU A 93 -6.44 -10.26 -9.12
C GLU A 93 -5.65 -10.68 -7.88
N ILE A 94 -4.32 -10.47 -7.86
CA ILE A 94 -3.46 -10.79 -6.71
C ILE A 94 -3.83 -9.94 -5.49
N PHE A 95 -4.02 -8.63 -5.66
CA PHE A 95 -4.48 -7.76 -4.58
C PHE A 95 -5.89 -8.16 -4.11
N GLY A 96 -6.76 -8.58 -5.03
CA GLY A 96 -8.07 -9.14 -4.71
C GLY A 96 -8.00 -10.40 -3.85
N ARG A 97 -7.03 -11.30 -4.08
CA ARG A 97 -6.74 -12.44 -3.20
C ARG A 97 -6.36 -12.00 -1.78
N CYS A 98 -5.68 -10.86 -1.68
CA CYS A 98 -5.27 -10.23 -0.43
C CYS A 98 -6.38 -9.44 0.28
N ASN A 99 -7.63 -9.52 -0.19
CA ASN A 99 -8.76 -8.70 0.27
C ASN A 99 -8.53 -7.18 0.07
N VAL A 100 -7.71 -6.80 -0.89
CA VAL A 100 -7.51 -5.42 -1.31
C VAL A 100 -8.24 -5.23 -2.64
N SER A 101 -9.52 -4.84 -2.56
CA SER A 101 -10.33 -4.48 -3.72
C SER A 101 -10.15 -3.00 -4.11
N SER A 102 -10.70 -2.61 -5.26
CA SER A 102 -10.77 -1.20 -5.71
C SER A 102 -9.42 -0.56 -6.09
N LEU A 103 -8.50 -1.33 -6.68
CA LEU A 103 -7.25 -0.79 -7.23
C LEU A 103 -7.51 0.26 -8.33
N ASN A 104 -8.51 0.02 -9.16
CA ASN A 104 -8.90 0.98 -10.20
C ASN A 104 -9.34 2.31 -9.60
N ASP A 105 -10.23 2.28 -8.59
CA ASP A 105 -10.71 3.49 -7.91
C ASP A 105 -9.55 4.23 -7.24
N TRP A 106 -8.64 3.49 -6.62
CA TRP A 106 -7.47 4.04 -5.98
C TRP A 106 -6.58 4.80 -6.98
N VAL A 107 -6.21 4.13 -8.07
CA VAL A 107 -5.30 4.70 -9.07
C VAL A 107 -5.96 5.86 -9.82
N ASN A 108 -7.26 5.78 -10.11
CA ASN A 108 -8.03 6.87 -10.69
C ASN A 108 -8.00 8.15 -9.84
N ALA A 109 -7.89 8.00 -8.52
CA ALA A 109 -7.87 9.10 -7.57
C ALA A 109 -6.45 9.46 -7.08
N ASN A 110 -5.39 8.84 -7.61
CA ASN A 110 -4.01 9.10 -7.19
C ASN A 110 -3.39 10.22 -8.03
N ASP A 111 -2.92 11.28 -7.38
CA ASP A 111 -2.47 12.50 -8.06
C ASP A 111 -1.24 12.24 -8.92
N ARG A 112 -0.31 11.40 -8.45
CA ARG A 112 0.94 11.12 -9.17
C ARG A 112 0.68 10.35 -10.46
N VAL A 113 -0.18 9.35 -10.42
CA VAL A 113 -0.54 8.58 -11.62
C VAL A 113 -1.33 9.46 -12.59
N SER A 114 -2.35 10.17 -12.12
CA SER A 114 -3.15 11.05 -12.96
C SER A 114 -2.32 12.15 -13.63
N ASN A 115 -1.39 12.77 -12.89
CA ASN A 115 -0.51 13.79 -13.44
C ASN A 115 0.45 13.23 -14.51
N HIS A 116 0.95 12.02 -14.31
CA HIS A 116 1.84 11.38 -15.28
C HIS A 116 1.10 10.95 -16.55
N ILE A 117 -0.13 10.45 -16.41
CA ILE A 117 -0.96 10.07 -17.56
C ILE A 117 -1.49 11.29 -18.33
N GLY A 118 -1.68 12.43 -17.65
CA GLY A 118 -2.10 13.69 -18.26
C GLY A 118 -3.60 13.77 -18.61
N ASP A 119 -4.42 12.86 -18.09
CA ASP A 119 -5.85 12.77 -18.44
C ASP A 119 -6.78 13.22 -17.29
N VAL A 120 -7.70 14.12 -17.64
CA VAL A 120 -8.69 14.76 -16.74
C VAL A 120 -10.04 14.00 -16.77
N HIS A 121 -10.19 12.97 -17.62
CA HIS A 121 -11.47 12.31 -17.90
C HIS A 121 -11.72 10.97 -17.17
N ASN A 122 -11.09 10.72 -16.02
CA ASN A 122 -11.34 9.54 -15.15
C ASN A 122 -11.07 8.15 -15.79
N LYS A 123 -10.24 8.06 -16.84
CA LYS A 123 -9.83 6.79 -17.47
C LYS A 123 -8.42 6.32 -17.11
N VAL A 124 -7.90 6.80 -15.99
CA VAL A 124 -6.51 6.56 -15.55
C VAL A 124 -6.23 5.06 -15.45
N ALA A 125 -7.13 4.26 -14.87
CA ALA A 125 -6.98 2.81 -14.75
C ALA A 125 -6.94 2.08 -16.11
N GLU A 126 -7.77 2.47 -17.09
CA GLU A 126 -7.74 1.91 -18.44
C GLU A 126 -6.40 2.22 -19.13
N GLN A 127 -5.89 3.43 -18.94
CA GLN A 127 -4.59 3.82 -19.47
C GLN A 127 -3.44 3.10 -18.76
N VAL A 128 -3.52 2.89 -17.45
CA VAL A 128 -2.55 2.07 -16.71
C VAL A 128 -2.52 0.66 -17.26
N GLU A 129 -3.69 0.06 -17.50
CA GLU A 129 -3.81 -1.28 -18.06
C GLU A 129 -3.15 -1.38 -19.44
N SER A 130 -3.48 -0.44 -20.33
CA SER A 130 -2.92 -0.39 -21.69
C SER A 130 -1.41 -0.20 -21.70
N ARG A 131 -0.89 0.79 -20.96
CA ARG A 131 0.55 1.08 -20.91
C ARG A 131 1.33 -0.05 -20.26
N LEU A 132 0.80 -0.66 -19.20
CA LEU A 132 1.47 -1.79 -18.57
C LEU A 132 1.45 -3.05 -19.45
N ALA A 133 0.40 -3.26 -20.23
CA ALA A 133 0.37 -4.32 -21.23
C ALA A 133 1.47 -4.13 -22.28
N ASN A 134 1.69 -2.89 -22.76
CA ASN A 134 2.78 -2.57 -23.68
C ASN A 134 4.15 -2.79 -23.05
N PHE A 135 4.36 -2.37 -21.80
CA PHE A 135 5.60 -2.64 -21.06
C PHE A 135 5.91 -4.14 -20.96
N VAL A 136 4.92 -4.93 -20.53
CA VAL A 136 5.07 -6.38 -20.39
C VAL A 136 5.39 -7.04 -21.73
N GLN A 137 4.74 -6.58 -22.81
CA GLN A 137 4.99 -7.07 -24.16
C GLN A 137 6.43 -6.74 -24.60
N TYR A 138 6.83 -5.46 -24.50
CA TYR A 138 8.17 -5.00 -24.85
C TYR A 138 9.26 -5.77 -24.10
N ARG A 139 9.11 -5.94 -22.78
CA ARG A 139 10.03 -6.73 -21.95
C ARG A 139 10.15 -8.17 -22.43
N ASN A 140 9.05 -8.80 -22.83
CA ASN A 140 9.06 -10.17 -23.36
C ASN A 140 9.79 -10.24 -24.70
N ASP A 141 9.52 -9.29 -25.60
CA ASP A 141 10.14 -9.25 -26.92
C ASP A 141 11.66 -9.07 -26.81
N CYS A 142 12.13 -8.19 -25.92
CA CYS A 142 13.54 -8.07 -25.60
C CYS A 142 14.12 -9.37 -25.02
N SER A 143 13.42 -10.02 -24.07
CA SER A 143 13.90 -11.24 -23.41
C SER A 143 13.99 -12.44 -24.36
N HIS A 144 13.14 -12.48 -25.38
CA HIS A 144 13.13 -13.52 -26.41
C HIS A 144 14.02 -13.19 -27.62
N GLY A 145 14.70 -12.04 -27.61
CA GLY A 145 15.54 -11.59 -28.72
C GLY A 145 14.75 -11.24 -29.98
N LEU A 146 13.47 -10.90 -29.84
CA LEU A 146 12.57 -10.51 -30.92
C LEU A 146 12.65 -9.02 -31.23
N ALA A 147 13.15 -8.19 -30.30
CA ALA A 147 13.35 -6.77 -30.52
C ALA A 147 14.55 -6.52 -31.45
N THR A 148 14.30 -5.90 -32.60
CA THR A 148 15.33 -5.42 -33.53
C THR A 148 15.96 -4.12 -33.03
N PRO A 149 17.18 -3.72 -33.51
CA PRO A 149 17.82 -2.47 -33.08
C PRO A 149 16.96 -1.22 -33.26
N ASP A 150 16.07 -1.21 -34.26
CA ASP A 150 15.14 -0.11 -34.54
C ASP A 150 13.90 -0.12 -33.61
N GLU A 151 13.64 -1.24 -32.91
CA GLU A 151 12.57 -1.39 -31.92
C GLU A 151 13.06 -1.22 -30.48
N ILE A 152 14.38 -1.05 -30.29
CA ILE A 152 14.93 -0.68 -28.98
C ILE A 152 14.51 0.76 -28.70
N LEU A 153 13.78 0.94 -27.59
CA LEU A 153 13.28 2.25 -27.18
C LEU A 153 14.43 3.25 -27.05
N GLY A 154 14.19 4.47 -27.52
CA GLY A 154 15.09 5.59 -27.31
C GLY A 154 15.23 5.91 -25.83
N HIS A 155 16.26 6.69 -25.50
CA HIS A 155 16.52 7.09 -24.12
C HIS A 155 15.31 7.77 -23.44
N GLU A 156 14.62 8.65 -24.16
CA GLU A 156 13.46 9.38 -23.64
C GLU A 156 12.25 8.45 -23.37
N ASP A 157 11.97 7.53 -24.28
CA ASP A 157 10.86 6.57 -24.12
C ASP A 157 11.11 5.59 -22.96
N LEU A 158 12.37 5.16 -22.77
CA LEU A 158 12.74 4.34 -21.62
C LEU A 158 12.56 5.10 -20.31
N LEU A 159 12.94 6.38 -20.29
CA LEU A 159 12.79 7.21 -19.09
C LEU A 159 11.32 7.42 -18.75
N GLU A 160 10.48 7.74 -19.74
CA GLU A 160 9.02 7.87 -19.58
C GLU A 160 8.41 6.58 -19.00
N MET A 161 8.80 5.43 -19.54
CA MET A 161 8.34 4.13 -19.08
C MET A 161 8.74 3.84 -17.62
N ILE A 162 9.97 4.20 -17.23
CA ILE A 162 10.44 4.05 -15.85
C ILE A 162 9.65 4.96 -14.91
N GLU A 163 9.42 6.22 -15.30
CA GLU A 163 8.65 7.17 -14.52
C GLU A 163 7.19 6.72 -14.35
N PHE A 164 6.57 6.20 -15.41
CA PHE A 164 5.24 5.62 -15.38
C PHE A 164 5.15 4.45 -14.39
N ILE A 165 6.07 3.48 -14.52
CA ILE A 165 6.11 2.31 -13.65
C ILE A 165 6.31 2.73 -12.18
N THR A 166 7.18 3.70 -11.95
CA THR A 166 7.45 4.25 -10.60
C THR A 166 6.21 4.92 -10.03
N ALA A 167 5.46 5.70 -10.83
CA ALA A 167 4.22 6.33 -10.38
C ALA A 167 3.16 5.29 -9.97
N VAL A 168 3.00 4.20 -10.73
CA VAL A 168 2.08 3.11 -10.41
C VAL A 168 2.55 2.37 -9.15
N ALA A 169 3.84 2.05 -9.06
CA ALA A 169 4.43 1.39 -7.89
C ALA A 169 4.21 2.21 -6.61
N ASP A 170 4.51 3.51 -6.63
CA ASP A 170 4.31 4.43 -5.51
C ASP A 170 2.84 4.49 -5.09
N SER A 171 1.92 4.54 -6.07
CA SER A 171 0.48 4.53 -5.80
C SER A 171 0.03 3.27 -5.07
N LEU A 172 0.52 2.10 -5.47
CA LEU A 172 0.18 0.83 -4.83
C LEU A 172 0.82 0.67 -3.44
N SER A 173 2.03 1.17 -3.26
CA SER A 173 2.67 1.24 -1.93
C SER A 173 1.85 2.10 -0.96
N GLN A 174 1.34 3.24 -1.44
CA GLN A 174 0.41 4.08 -0.67
C GLN A 174 -0.90 3.35 -0.34
N LEU A 175 -1.43 2.55 -1.28
CA LEU A 175 -2.64 1.75 -1.05
C LEU A 175 -2.42 0.72 0.05
N ILE A 176 -1.36 -0.08 -0.02
CA ILE A 176 -1.05 -1.07 1.02
C ILE A 176 -0.83 -0.39 2.37
N SER A 177 -0.10 0.72 2.39
CA SER A 177 0.12 1.48 3.62
C SER A 177 -1.19 2.00 4.22
N TRP A 178 -2.13 2.46 3.38
CA TRP A 178 -3.48 2.81 3.84
C TRP A 178 -4.24 1.59 4.36
N LYS A 179 -4.20 0.45 3.66
CA LYS A 179 -4.88 -0.78 4.12
C LYS A 179 -4.39 -1.27 5.48
N ARG A 180 -3.11 -1.04 5.81
CA ARG A 180 -2.60 -1.27 7.17
C ARG A 180 -3.29 -0.37 8.19
N VAL A 181 -3.37 0.94 7.93
CA VAL A 181 -4.05 1.89 8.83
C VAL A 181 -5.55 1.58 8.93
N GLU A 182 -6.21 1.22 7.83
CA GLU A 182 -7.62 0.81 7.80
C GLU A 182 -7.86 -0.41 8.70
N ALA A 183 -7.03 -1.44 8.61
CA ALA A 183 -7.10 -2.61 9.48
C ALA A 183 -6.86 -2.26 10.97
N LEU A 184 -5.98 -1.29 11.26
CA LEU A 184 -5.78 -0.78 12.62
C LEU A 184 -7.00 0.03 13.11
N LEU A 185 -7.64 0.81 12.24
CA LEU A 185 -8.86 1.58 12.56
C LEU A 185 -10.02 0.64 12.92
N GLU A 186 -10.21 -0.43 12.16
CA GLU A 186 -11.26 -1.43 12.40
C GLU A 186 -11.15 -2.11 13.78
N ASN A 187 -9.93 -2.22 14.30
CA ASN A 187 -9.65 -2.82 15.61
C ASN A 187 -9.38 -1.78 16.72
N GLY A 188 -9.63 -0.49 16.47
CA GLY A 188 -9.43 0.58 17.45
C GLY A 188 -7.97 0.85 17.83
N ARG A 189 -7.01 0.33 17.06
CA ARG A 189 -5.55 0.53 17.24
C ARG A 189 -5.03 1.75 16.46
N ALA A 190 -5.88 2.36 15.64
CA ALA A 190 -5.69 3.68 15.08
C ALA A 190 -6.98 4.48 15.24
N LYS A 191 -6.89 5.81 15.14
CA LYS A 191 -8.06 6.68 15.16
C LYS A 191 -7.91 7.87 14.23
N ARG A 192 -9.03 8.29 13.66
CA ARG A 192 -9.13 9.57 12.96
C ARG A 192 -9.16 10.70 13.99
N ILE A 193 -8.30 11.69 13.81
CA ILE A 193 -8.20 12.84 14.72
C ILE A 193 -8.86 14.10 14.16
N GLY A 194 -9.01 14.20 12.84
CA GLY A 194 -9.59 15.40 12.21
C GLY A 194 -9.31 15.50 10.72
N SER A 195 -9.27 16.74 10.23
CA SER A 195 -8.84 17.09 8.87
C SER A 195 -8.03 18.39 8.86
N ALA A 196 -7.10 18.50 7.92
CA ALA A 196 -6.37 19.74 7.65
C ALA A 196 -7.31 20.76 6.99
N ASN A 197 -7.83 21.72 7.75
CA ASN A 197 -8.81 22.71 7.30
C ASN A 197 -8.14 23.89 6.59
N GLU A 198 -6.96 24.28 7.06
CA GLU A 198 -6.12 25.31 6.43
C GLU A 198 -4.70 24.80 6.28
N VAL A 199 -4.00 25.32 5.27
CA VAL A 199 -2.64 24.93 4.91
C VAL A 199 -1.84 26.19 4.63
N PHE A 200 -0.73 26.35 5.33
CA PHE A 200 0.19 27.46 5.24
C PHE A 200 1.52 26.98 4.65
N GLU A 201 1.61 26.97 3.31
CA GLU A 201 2.76 26.41 2.59
C GLU A 201 4.11 26.98 3.04
N ARG A 202 4.20 28.31 3.19
CA ARG A 202 5.45 28.98 3.64
C ARG A 202 5.86 28.61 5.07
N ALA A 203 4.91 28.27 5.92
CA ALA A 203 5.15 27.89 7.30
C ALA A 203 5.27 26.37 7.47
N GLU A 204 4.99 25.59 6.41
CA GLU A 204 4.88 24.13 6.44
C GLU A 204 3.92 23.64 7.53
N ALA A 205 2.84 24.39 7.73
CA ALA A 205 1.89 24.18 8.80
C ALA A 205 0.47 23.97 8.29
N VAL A 206 -0.31 23.20 9.04
CA VAL A 206 -1.76 23.05 8.85
C VAL A 206 -2.50 23.45 10.11
N VAL A 207 -3.73 23.91 9.93
CA VAL A 207 -4.69 24.03 11.03
C VAL A 207 -5.67 22.88 10.92
N ALA A 208 -5.79 22.11 11.99
CA ALA A 208 -6.70 20.98 12.07
C ALA A 208 -7.63 21.14 13.28
N GLN A 209 -8.91 20.83 13.08
CA GLN A 209 -9.83 20.64 14.19
C GLN A 209 -9.66 19.21 14.69
N VAL A 210 -9.14 19.07 15.91
CA VAL A 210 -8.81 17.80 16.55
C VAL A 210 -9.74 17.52 17.71
N SER A 211 -10.20 16.28 17.86
CA SER A 211 -10.96 15.85 19.05
C SER A 211 -10.56 14.47 19.54
N ASN A 212 -10.94 14.16 20.79
CA ASN A 212 -10.78 12.83 21.42
C ASN A 212 -9.37 12.22 21.27
N SER A 213 -8.33 13.04 21.41
CA SER A 213 -6.96 12.66 21.07
C SER A 213 -5.92 13.27 22.00
N SER A 214 -4.85 12.50 22.22
CA SER A 214 -3.59 12.99 22.76
C SER A 214 -2.65 13.17 21.59
N ILE A 215 -2.11 14.37 21.41
CA ILE A 215 -1.18 14.70 20.33
C ILE A 215 0.08 15.28 20.93
N SER A 216 1.23 14.74 20.56
CA SER A 216 2.54 15.18 21.05
C SER A 216 3.51 15.51 19.92
N LEU A 217 4.46 16.40 20.22
CA LEU A 217 5.58 16.69 19.33
C LEU A 217 6.38 15.41 19.05
N GLY A 218 6.83 15.24 17.80
CA GLY A 218 7.52 14.04 17.32
C GLY A 218 6.59 12.86 17.03
N GLN A 219 5.28 12.99 17.26
CA GLN A 219 4.34 11.92 16.96
C GLN A 219 4.15 11.80 15.44
N LYS A 220 4.09 10.55 14.98
CA LYS A 220 3.76 10.21 13.60
C LYS A 220 2.25 10.39 13.37
N LEU A 221 1.91 11.08 12.28
CA LEU A 221 0.56 11.19 11.74
C LEU A 221 0.47 10.43 10.41
N TYR A 222 -0.70 9.85 10.16
CA TYR A 222 -1.10 9.38 8.84
C TYR A 222 -2.04 10.38 8.21
N TRP A 223 -1.97 10.53 6.89
CA TRP A 223 -2.87 11.40 6.15
C TRP A 223 -3.47 10.68 4.94
N LYS A 224 -4.73 10.99 4.63
CA LYS A 224 -5.48 10.36 3.52
C LYS A 224 -6.33 11.37 2.75
N LYS A 225 -6.20 11.38 1.42
CA LYS A 225 -7.08 12.15 0.52
C LYS A 225 -7.18 11.48 -0.86
N GLY A 226 -8.39 11.13 -1.29
CA GLY A 226 -8.61 10.46 -2.59
C GLY A 226 -7.84 9.15 -2.67
N GLY A 227 -7.06 8.94 -3.74
CA GLY A 227 -6.13 7.83 -3.93
C GLY A 227 -4.71 8.11 -3.41
N ASN A 228 -4.53 9.11 -2.55
CA ASN A 228 -3.25 9.48 -1.96
C ASN A 228 -3.23 9.14 -0.48
N PHE A 229 -2.08 8.71 0.01
CA PHE A 229 -1.80 8.41 1.41
C PHE A 229 -0.34 8.70 1.73
N GLY A 230 -0.07 9.07 2.98
CA GLY A 230 1.31 9.13 3.46
C GLY A 230 1.39 9.29 4.96
N THR A 231 2.64 9.40 5.41
CA THR A 231 2.99 9.62 6.80
C THR A 231 3.75 10.92 6.95
N THR A 232 3.59 11.58 8.07
CA THR A 232 4.28 12.81 8.42
C THR A 232 4.54 12.82 9.93
N GLU A 233 5.39 13.72 10.40
CA GLU A 233 5.72 13.85 11.82
C GLU A 233 5.44 15.28 12.28
N ILE A 234 4.97 15.41 13.52
CA ILE A 234 4.69 16.70 14.14
C ILE A 234 6.00 17.34 14.59
N VAL A 235 6.38 18.43 13.93
CA VAL A 235 7.58 19.21 14.24
C VAL A 235 7.30 20.25 15.32
N SER A 236 6.11 20.87 15.29
CA SER A 236 5.67 21.79 16.34
C SER A 236 4.14 21.83 16.45
N LEU A 237 3.66 22.24 17.63
CA LEU A 237 2.25 22.33 17.99
C LEU A 237 1.94 23.72 18.52
N GLN A 238 0.83 24.31 18.09
CA GLN A 238 0.34 25.59 18.60
C GLN A 238 -1.15 25.55 18.90
N ILE A 239 -1.53 26.11 20.05
CA ILE A 239 -2.92 26.38 20.42
C ILE A 239 -3.02 27.87 20.75
N ASN A 240 -3.90 28.60 20.06
CA ASN A 240 -4.08 30.05 20.25
C ASN A 240 -2.74 30.80 20.27
N ASP A 241 -1.91 30.58 19.24
CA ASP A 241 -0.57 31.17 19.04
C ASP A 241 0.47 30.86 20.12
N LYS A 242 0.22 29.87 20.97
CA LYS A 242 1.17 29.42 21.99
C LYS A 242 1.70 28.04 21.67
N ASP A 243 3.03 27.92 21.66
CA ASP A 243 3.71 26.65 21.49
C ASP A 243 3.39 25.71 22.65
N VAL A 244 3.05 24.47 22.33
CA VAL A 244 2.83 23.38 23.28
C VAL A 244 3.63 22.16 22.87
N LYS A 245 3.91 21.26 23.82
CA LYS A 245 4.58 19.98 23.54
C LYS A 245 3.61 18.82 23.37
N THR A 246 2.49 18.90 24.08
CA THR A 246 1.43 17.89 24.11
C THR A 246 0.10 18.58 24.31
N ILE A 247 -0.96 18.02 23.72
CA ILE A 247 -2.35 18.38 24.00
C ILE A 247 -3.14 17.09 24.23
N ASP A 248 -3.92 17.07 25.30
CA ASP A 248 -4.96 16.07 25.53
C ASP A 248 -6.31 16.76 25.40
N THR A 249 -7.14 16.30 24.46
CA THR A 249 -8.44 16.90 24.22
C THR A 249 -9.56 15.88 24.10
N THR A 250 -10.67 16.13 24.79
CA THR A 250 -11.96 15.45 24.59
C THR A 250 -12.79 16.22 23.58
N ASP A 251 -12.89 17.54 23.75
CA ASP A 251 -13.66 18.42 22.88
C ASP A 251 -12.90 18.81 21.60
N PRO A 252 -13.59 19.25 20.55
CA PRO A 252 -12.93 19.78 19.35
C PRO A 252 -12.10 21.03 19.68
N VAL A 253 -10.80 20.97 19.40
CA VAL A 253 -9.85 22.08 19.55
C VAL A 253 -9.17 22.34 18.21
N GLU A 254 -8.98 23.62 17.89
CA GLU A 254 -8.20 24.03 16.73
C GLU A 254 -6.71 24.01 17.07
N LEU A 255 -5.94 23.26 16.28
CA LEU A 255 -4.53 23.01 16.54
C LEU A 255 -3.72 23.37 15.29
N GLY A 256 -2.73 24.25 15.49
CA GLY A 256 -1.68 24.52 14.52
C GLY A 256 -0.63 23.41 14.58
N LEU A 257 -0.37 22.77 13.45
CA LEU A 257 0.56 21.64 13.31
C LEU A 257 1.61 21.97 12.26
N LYS A 258 2.88 22.12 12.65
CA LYS A 258 3.98 22.08 11.68
C LYS A 258 4.37 20.63 11.42
N LEU A 259 4.49 20.25 10.14
CA LEU A 259 4.64 18.86 9.72
C LEU A 259 5.89 18.67 8.84
N THR A 260 6.54 17.52 8.92
CA THR A 260 7.71 17.19 8.06
C THR A 260 7.34 17.07 6.58
N LEU A 261 6.10 16.65 6.29
CA LEU A 261 5.49 16.68 4.97
C LEU A 261 4.09 17.28 5.09
N LEU A 262 3.82 18.27 4.23
CA LEU A 262 2.59 19.07 4.27
C LEU A 262 1.45 18.42 3.47
N PRO A 263 0.36 17.97 4.10
CA PRO A 263 -0.80 17.46 3.38
C PRO A 263 -1.62 18.60 2.76
N LYS A 264 -2.40 18.28 1.72
CA LYS A 264 -3.31 19.24 1.07
C LYS A 264 -4.51 19.59 1.97
N LYS A 265 -5.13 20.74 1.74
CA LYS A 265 -6.40 21.13 2.40
C LYS A 265 -7.48 20.05 2.22
N GLY A 266 -8.25 19.79 3.26
CA GLY A 266 -9.31 18.77 3.31
C GLY A 266 -8.81 17.33 3.48
N THR A 267 -7.52 17.13 3.75
CA THR A 267 -6.95 15.80 4.00
C THR A 267 -7.35 15.30 5.39
N ALA A 268 -7.80 14.05 5.49
CA ALA A 268 -8.10 13.42 6.77
C ALA A 268 -6.80 13.02 7.49
N LEU A 269 -6.76 13.22 8.81
CA LEU A 269 -5.60 12.93 9.65
C LEU A 269 -5.92 11.81 10.65
N PHE A 270 -4.96 10.93 10.88
CA PHE A 270 -5.07 9.77 11.76
C PHE A 270 -3.80 9.59 12.59
N ILE A 271 -3.93 8.92 13.73
CA ILE A 271 -2.82 8.49 14.57
C ILE A 271 -3.00 7.05 15.01
N ASP A 272 -1.91 6.42 15.43
CA ASP A 272 -1.99 5.21 16.23
C ASP A 272 -2.72 5.53 17.53
N ALA A 273 -3.68 4.69 17.88
CA ALA A 273 -4.22 4.63 19.23
C ALA A 273 -3.25 3.73 20.02
N LEU A 274 -2.10 4.29 20.41
CA LEU A 274 -1.28 3.66 21.43
C LEU A 274 -2.16 3.47 22.68
N GLY A 275 -2.10 2.27 23.25
CA GLY A 275 -2.91 1.89 24.40
C GLY A 275 -2.91 2.98 25.47
N GLN A 276 -4.11 3.39 25.85
CA GLN A 276 -4.37 3.69 27.25
C GLN A 276 -4.04 2.45 28.09
#